data_AF-A0A7S6BFK0-F1
#
_entry.id   AF-A0A7S6BFK0-F1
#
_cell.length_a   1.000
_cell.length_b   1.000
_cell.length_c   1.000
_cell.angle_alpha   90.00
_cell.angle_beta   90.00
_cell.angle_gamma   90.00
#
_symmetry.space_group_name_H-M   'P 1'
#
loop_
_entity.id
_entity.type
_entity.pdbx_description
1 polymer ?
#
loop_
_entity_poly.entity_id
_entity_poly.type
_entity_poly.pdbx_seq_one_letter_code
_entity_poly.pdbx_strand_id
1 'polypeptide(L)'
;ARYGHTLSVVHSRGKTAYVLFGGRSYMPPSERTTEKWNCMVDCPPQIYLIDLEFGCSSAHALPELTDGQSFHLALAREDCVYFLGGHIASTDCRPPRLFRLHVELLLGSPLLSCEILNDGLSITSAIVTPIGPAHEYIILGGYQLDSQKRMLCTYIGVNDVGIHMEPREPPEWS
;
A
#
# COMPACT_ATOMS: atom_id res chain seq x y z
N ALA A 1 16.73 -0.57 -5.87
CA ALA A 1 15.85 -1.75 -6.00
C ALA A 1 15.15 -2.01 -4.68
N ARG A 2 13.89 -2.45 -4.70
CA ARG A 2 13.08 -2.67 -3.50
C ARG A 2 12.11 -3.84 -3.71
N TYR A 3 11.60 -4.43 -2.62
CA TYR A 3 10.60 -5.51 -2.64
C TYR A 3 9.56 -5.30 -1.53
N GLY A 4 8.43 -6.00 -1.57
CA GLY A 4 7.33 -5.79 -0.61
C GLY A 4 6.68 -4.40 -0.69
N HIS A 5 6.85 -3.72 -1.83
CA HIS A 5 6.13 -2.50 -2.19
C HIS A 5 4.87 -2.86 -2.97
N THR A 6 3.99 -1.89 -3.15
CA THR A 6 2.83 -2.03 -4.03
C THR A 6 2.99 -1.14 -5.26
N LEU A 7 2.33 -1.55 -6.35
CA LEU A 7 2.21 -0.79 -7.58
C LEU A 7 0.74 -0.84 -7.99
N SER A 8 0.12 0.32 -8.20
CA SER A 8 -1.29 0.44 -8.55
C SER A 8 -1.47 1.39 -9.72
N VAL A 9 -2.50 1.17 -10.54
CA VAL A 9 -2.82 2.05 -11.68
C VAL A 9 -3.91 3.01 -11.27
N VAL A 10 -3.74 4.29 -11.62
CA VAL A 10 -4.77 5.32 -11.46
C VAL A 10 -5.15 5.93 -12.80
N HIS A 11 -6.41 6.31 -12.93
CA HIS A 11 -6.98 6.99 -14.08
C HIS A 11 -7.56 8.32 -13.62
N SER A 12 -7.06 9.43 -14.19
CA SER A 12 -7.52 10.77 -13.83
C SER A 12 -7.61 11.64 -15.08
N ARG A 13 -8.78 12.23 -15.32
CA ARG A 13 -9.03 13.17 -16.44
C ARG A 13 -8.61 12.60 -17.81
N GLY A 14 -8.83 11.30 -18.03
CA GLY A 14 -8.47 10.60 -19.26
C GLY A 14 -6.99 10.22 -19.40
N LYS A 15 -6.17 10.44 -18.37
CA LYS A 15 -4.77 10.03 -18.31
C LYS A 15 -4.58 8.86 -17.36
N THR A 16 -3.52 8.07 -17.60
CA THR A 16 -3.15 6.92 -16.76
C THR A 16 -1.77 7.14 -16.16
N ALA A 17 -1.61 6.82 -14.88
CA ALA A 17 -0.31 6.78 -14.22
C ALA A 17 -0.23 5.59 -13.25
N TYR A 18 0.99 5.21 -12.88
CA TYR A 18 1.23 4.17 -11.89
C TYR A 18 1.72 4.79 -10.59
N VAL A 19 1.09 4.40 -9.49
CA VAL A 19 1.45 4.78 -8.13
C VAL A 19 2.27 3.65 -7.52
N LEU A 20 3.52 3.94 -7.14
CA LEU A 20 4.37 3.03 -6.39
C LEU A 20 4.60 3.58 -4.98
N PHE A 21 4.42 2.71 -3.97
CA PHE A 21 4.62 3.09 -2.57
C PHE A 21 5.28 1.99 -1.72
N GLY A 22 6.13 2.45 -0.80
CA GLY A 22 6.75 1.66 0.26
C GLY A 22 7.75 0.61 -0.22
N GLY A 23 7.82 -0.49 0.54
CA GLY A 23 8.73 -1.61 0.35
C GLY A 23 10.04 -1.48 1.11
N ARG A 24 10.81 -2.56 1.10
CA ARG A 24 12.14 -2.66 1.72
C ARG A 24 13.24 -2.71 0.69
N SER A 25 14.41 -2.26 1.11
CA SER A 25 15.64 -2.37 0.35
C SER A 25 16.80 -2.77 1.27
N TYR A 26 17.90 -3.23 0.68
CA TYR A 26 19.14 -3.35 1.44
C TYR A 26 19.60 -1.99 1.93
N MET A 27 20.41 -1.99 3.01
CA MET A 27 21.02 -0.77 3.51
C MET A 27 21.76 0.01 2.40
N PRO A 28 21.77 1.37 2.46
CA PRO A 28 22.52 2.19 1.52
C PRO A 28 23.99 1.76 1.43
N PRO A 29 24.65 1.91 0.26
CA PRO A 29 26.04 1.50 0.08
C PRO A 29 27.02 2.08 1.12
N SER A 30 26.74 3.29 1.63
CA SER A 30 27.54 3.95 2.67
C SER A 30 27.46 3.29 4.05
N GLU A 31 26.41 2.50 4.33
CA GLU A 31 26.17 1.88 5.62
C GLU A 31 26.23 0.34 5.56
N ARG A 32 26.34 -0.22 4.35
CA ARG A 32 26.31 -1.67 4.12
C ARG A 32 27.69 -2.28 4.29
N THR A 33 27.86 -3.06 5.36
CA THR A 33 29.06 -3.87 5.61
C THR A 33 28.81 -5.34 5.26
N THR A 34 29.86 -6.17 5.27
CA THR A 34 29.73 -7.63 5.13
C THR A 34 28.94 -8.26 6.27
N GLU A 35 29.04 -7.73 7.50
CA GLU A 35 28.28 -8.18 8.67
C GLU A 35 26.79 -7.87 8.55
N LYS A 36 26.44 -6.74 7.92
CA LYS A 36 25.06 -6.30 7.69
C LYS A 36 24.61 -6.50 6.24
N TRP A 37 25.26 -7.43 5.52
CA TRP A 37 25.06 -7.56 4.08
C TRP A 37 23.60 -7.83 3.70
N ASN A 38 22.91 -8.63 4.50
CA ASN A 38 21.51 -9.00 4.30
C ASN A 38 20.53 -8.16 5.13
N CYS A 39 20.99 -7.15 5.87
CA CYS A 39 20.12 -6.26 6.61
C CYS A 39 19.32 -5.38 5.66
N MET A 40 18.04 -5.20 5.99
CA MET A 40 17.10 -4.46 5.17
C MET A 40 16.44 -3.37 5.99
N VAL A 41 16.09 -2.29 5.31
CA VAL A 41 15.38 -1.14 5.86
C VAL A 41 14.18 -0.82 4.99
N ASP A 42 13.12 -0.27 5.58
CA ASP A 42 12.02 0.29 4.77
C ASP A 42 12.54 1.47 3.94
N CYS A 43 12.02 1.59 2.72
CA CYS A 43 12.33 2.73 1.87
C CYS A 43 11.70 4.01 2.44
N PRO A 44 12.26 5.20 2.13
CA PRO A 44 11.63 6.47 2.48
C PRO A 44 10.16 6.52 2.02
N PRO A 45 9.24 7.08 2.83
CA PRO A 45 7.80 7.07 2.57
C PRO A 45 7.39 8.10 1.50
N GLN A 46 7.93 7.96 0.30
CA GLN A 46 7.59 8.78 -0.86
C GLN A 46 6.63 8.02 -1.79
N ILE A 47 5.69 8.75 -2.37
CA ILE A 47 4.86 8.29 -3.47
C ILE A 47 5.61 8.52 -4.78
N TYR A 48 5.76 7.46 -5.57
CA TYR A 48 6.33 7.55 -6.91
C TYR A 48 5.19 7.50 -7.92
N LEU A 49 5.09 8.53 -8.77
CA LEU A 49 4.23 8.53 -9.94
C LEU A 49 5.08 8.19 -11.16
N ILE A 50 4.68 7.13 -11.87
CA ILE A 50 5.36 6.63 -13.05
C ILE A 50 4.39 6.78 -14.24
N ASP A 51 4.82 7.56 -15.21
CA ASP A 51 4.14 7.74 -16.48
C ASP A 51 4.80 6.82 -17.52
N LEU A 52 4.03 5.86 -18.03
CA LEU A 52 4.54 4.92 -19.04
C LEU A 52 4.54 5.48 -20.46
N GLU A 53 3.73 6.51 -20.75
CA GLU A 53 3.68 7.12 -22.08
C GLU A 53 4.98 7.86 -22.37
N PHE A 54 5.49 8.60 -21.38
CA PHE A 54 6.73 9.37 -21.50
C PHE A 54 7.93 8.69 -20.81
N GLY A 55 7.72 7.58 -20.12
CA GLY A 55 8.77 6.84 -19.41
C GLY A 55 9.41 7.62 -18.27
N CYS A 56 8.67 8.56 -17.68
CA CYS A 56 9.18 9.43 -16.61
C CYS A 56 8.65 9.01 -15.24
N SER A 57 9.43 9.28 -14.20
CA SER A 57 9.04 9.03 -12.81
C SER A 57 9.30 10.26 -11.96
N SER A 58 8.35 10.61 -11.11
CA SER A 58 8.49 11.68 -10.11
C SER A 58 8.22 11.15 -8.71
N ALA A 59 8.94 11.67 -7.73
CA ALA A 59 8.79 11.29 -6.33
C ALA A 59 8.20 12.45 -5.52
N HIS A 60 7.21 12.15 -4.68
CA HIS A 60 6.44 13.11 -3.92
C HIS A 60 6.45 12.73 -2.43
N ALA A 61 6.90 13.65 -1.59
CA ALA A 61 6.79 13.51 -0.14
C ALA A 61 5.45 14.09 0.31
N LEU A 62 4.71 13.34 1.13
CA LEU A 62 3.43 13.77 1.68
C LEU A 62 3.55 13.87 3.20
N PRO A 63 3.11 14.97 3.83
CA PRO A 63 3.32 15.22 5.25
C PRO A 63 2.63 14.20 6.16
N GLU A 64 1.57 13.55 5.68
CA GLU A 64 0.85 12.50 6.40
C GLU A 64 1.63 11.18 6.47
N LEU A 65 2.64 10.99 5.61
CA LEU A 65 3.42 9.76 5.52
C LEU A 65 4.79 9.94 6.18
N THR A 66 4.86 9.65 7.48
CA THR A 66 6.07 9.86 8.30
C THR A 66 7.05 8.69 8.28
N ASP A 67 6.55 7.46 8.16
CA ASP A 67 7.35 6.25 8.27
C ASP A 67 7.24 5.39 7.01
N GLY A 68 8.37 4.83 6.59
CA GLY A 68 8.40 3.78 5.59
C GLY A 68 7.61 2.56 6.05
N GLN A 69 6.99 1.85 5.09
CA GLN A 69 6.28 0.61 5.37
C GLN A 69 6.37 -0.37 4.21
N SER A 70 6.19 -1.65 4.51
CA SER A 70 6.24 -2.74 3.55
C SER A 70 5.15 -3.78 3.78
N PHE A 71 4.89 -4.62 2.78
CA PHE A 71 3.90 -5.71 2.82
C PHE A 71 2.47 -5.27 3.16
N HIS A 72 2.14 -4.03 2.82
CA HIS A 72 0.78 -3.49 2.88
C HIS A 72 -0.02 -3.89 1.65
N LEU A 73 -1.33 -3.75 1.72
CA LEU A 73 -2.22 -3.88 0.57
C LEU A 73 -2.43 -2.51 -0.10
N ALA A 74 -2.71 -2.52 -1.40
CA ALA A 74 -3.12 -1.35 -2.16
C ALA A 74 -4.32 -1.70 -3.06
N LEU A 75 -5.38 -0.89 -3.00
CA LEU A 75 -6.60 -1.05 -3.78
C LEU A 75 -6.84 0.24 -4.57
N ALA A 76 -6.77 0.16 -5.90
CA ALA A 76 -7.02 1.31 -6.76
C ALA A 76 -8.45 1.32 -7.28
N ARG A 77 -9.01 2.52 -7.37
CA ARG A 77 -10.27 2.82 -8.04
C ARG A 77 -10.18 4.23 -8.62
N GLU A 78 -10.32 4.33 -9.95
CA GLU A 78 -10.19 5.60 -10.67
C GLU A 78 -8.90 6.35 -10.31
N ASP A 79 -9.01 7.54 -9.75
CA ASP A 79 -7.90 8.42 -9.34
C ASP A 79 -7.47 8.22 -7.87
N CYS A 80 -8.05 7.24 -7.17
CA CYS A 80 -7.76 6.94 -5.77
C CYS A 80 -7.03 5.62 -5.58
N VAL A 81 -6.10 5.58 -4.62
CA VAL A 81 -5.49 4.35 -4.10
C VAL A 81 -5.64 4.30 -2.59
N TYR A 82 -6.21 3.21 -2.09
CA TYR A 82 -6.36 2.93 -0.67
C TYR A 82 -5.25 1.99 -0.23
N PHE A 83 -4.48 2.41 0.77
CA PHE A 83 -3.41 1.61 1.35
C PHE A 83 -3.81 1.11 2.73
N LEU A 84 -3.64 -0.19 2.97
CA LEU A 84 -4.14 -0.86 4.17
C LEU A 84 -3.06 -1.73 4.83
N GLY A 85 -2.92 -1.58 6.14
CA GLY A 85 -1.97 -2.33 6.96
C GLY A 85 -0.52 -2.02 6.61
N GLY A 86 0.32 -3.05 6.69
CA GLY A 86 1.76 -2.96 6.49
C GLY A 86 2.55 -3.14 7.78
N HIS A 87 3.86 -3.29 7.61
CA HIS A 87 4.85 -3.40 8.68
C HIS A 87 5.82 -2.23 8.62
N ILE A 88 6.16 -1.68 9.78
CA ILE A 88 7.21 -0.67 9.93
C ILE A 88 8.41 -1.36 10.60
N ALA A 89 9.50 -1.48 9.85
CA ALA A 89 10.70 -2.21 10.25
C ALA A 89 11.47 -1.52 11.39
N SER A 90 11.45 -0.19 11.46
CA SER A 90 12.19 0.58 12.47
C SER A 90 11.62 0.42 13.89
N THR A 91 10.30 0.22 14.00
CA THR A 91 9.57 0.10 15.28
C THR A 91 9.02 -1.31 15.50
N ASP A 92 9.22 -2.20 14.52
CA ASP A 92 8.71 -3.57 14.50
C ASP A 92 7.21 -3.67 14.81
N CYS A 93 6.41 -2.78 14.20
CA CYS A 93 4.98 -2.70 14.46
C CYS A 93 4.13 -2.88 13.19
N ARG A 94 2.89 -3.30 13.40
CA ARG A 94 1.84 -3.43 12.37
C ARG A 94 0.71 -2.48 12.69
N PRO A 95 0.84 -1.17 12.41
CA PRO A 95 -0.21 -0.24 12.75
C PRO A 95 -1.45 -0.55 11.89
N PRO A 96 -2.68 -0.36 12.41
CA PRO A 96 -3.91 -0.49 11.64
C PRO A 96 -4.09 0.70 10.68
N ARG A 97 -3.09 0.95 9.84
CA ARG A 97 -3.09 2.08 8.90
C ARG A 97 -4.11 1.84 7.81
N LEU A 98 -4.90 2.88 7.55
CA LEU A 98 -5.69 3.02 6.35
C LEU A 98 -5.55 4.47 5.90
N PHE A 99 -5.15 4.67 4.65
CA PHE A 99 -5.14 6.00 4.07
C PHE A 99 -5.51 5.95 2.59
N ARG A 100 -6.11 7.04 2.14
CA ARG A 100 -6.47 7.26 0.74
C ARG A 100 -5.50 8.25 0.13
N LEU A 101 -4.84 7.84 -0.93
CA LEU A 101 -4.15 8.73 -1.83
C LEU A 101 -5.07 9.08 -2.99
N HIS A 102 -5.27 10.36 -3.26
CA HIS A 102 -5.96 10.87 -4.44
C HIS A 102 -4.95 11.54 -5.38
N VAL A 103 -5.03 11.23 -6.67
CA VAL A 103 -4.05 11.64 -7.69
C VAL A 103 -4.75 12.29 -8.87
N GLU A 104 -4.60 13.61 -9.00
CA GLU A 104 -5.08 14.34 -10.18
C GLU A 104 -3.96 14.57 -11.19
N LEU A 105 -4.14 14.04 -12.40
CA LEU A 105 -3.17 14.14 -13.49
C LEU A 105 -3.46 15.38 -14.36
N LEU A 106 -2.96 16.54 -13.94
CA LEU A 106 -3.10 17.81 -14.66
C LEU A 106 -2.18 17.88 -15.90
N LEU A 107 -2.32 18.92 -16.73
CA LEU A 107 -1.44 19.13 -17.90
C LEU A 107 0.00 19.55 -17.51
N GLY A 108 0.20 20.01 -16.28
CA GLY A 108 1.51 20.33 -15.72
C GLY A 108 1.95 19.31 -14.67
N SER A 109 2.10 19.75 -13.42
CA SER A 109 2.39 18.87 -12.30
C SER A 109 1.15 18.11 -11.82
N PRO A 110 1.27 16.84 -11.43
CA PRO A 110 0.19 16.14 -10.76
C PRO A 110 -0.11 16.78 -9.41
N LEU A 111 -1.37 16.74 -8.99
CA LEU A 111 -1.78 17.12 -7.64
C LEU A 111 -2.04 15.83 -6.84
N LEU A 112 -1.40 15.72 -5.67
CA LEU A 112 -1.57 14.58 -4.78
C LEU A 112 -2.13 15.08 -3.46
N SER A 113 -3.12 14.37 -2.93
CA SER A 113 -3.60 14.55 -1.56
C SER A 113 -3.67 13.21 -0.85
N CYS A 114 -3.34 13.20 0.44
CA CYS A 114 -3.41 12.02 1.29
C CYS A 114 -4.35 12.28 2.45
N GLU A 115 -5.26 11.35 2.68
CA GLU A 115 -6.20 11.40 3.79
C GLU A 115 -6.03 10.16 4.65
N ILE A 116 -5.75 10.35 5.94
CA ILE A 116 -5.73 9.26 6.91
C ILE A 116 -7.16 8.93 7.32
N LEU A 117 -7.55 7.68 7.15
CA LEU A 117 -8.90 7.20 7.49
C LEU A 117 -8.86 6.38 8.78
N ASN A 118 -10.00 6.31 9.47
CA ASN A 118 -10.16 5.49 10.67
C ASN A 118 -10.43 4.01 10.30
N ASP A 119 -10.39 3.14 11.32
CA ASP A 119 -10.82 1.74 11.23
C ASP A 119 -10.01 0.84 10.29
N GLY A 120 -8.73 1.14 10.08
CA GLY A 120 -7.82 0.28 9.32
C GLY A 120 -7.58 -1.10 9.95
N LEU A 121 -6.87 -1.97 9.21
CA LEU A 121 -6.55 -3.33 9.66
C LEU A 121 -5.06 -3.45 10.01
N SER A 122 -4.78 -3.97 11.20
CA SER A 122 -3.41 -4.39 11.57
C SER A 122 -3.11 -5.73 10.92
N ILE A 123 -2.61 -5.69 9.68
CA ILE A 123 -2.32 -6.86 8.85
C ILE A 123 -1.10 -6.63 7.96
N THR A 124 -0.42 -7.71 7.60
CA THR A 124 0.72 -7.71 6.67
C THR A 124 0.69 -8.93 5.78
N SER A 125 1.22 -8.80 4.56
CA SER A 125 1.36 -9.92 3.60
C SER A 125 0.05 -10.67 3.34
N ALA A 126 -1.07 -9.97 3.45
CA ALA A 126 -2.38 -10.55 3.18
C ALA A 126 -2.58 -10.68 1.67
N ILE A 127 -3.52 -11.54 1.27
CA ILE A 127 -3.94 -11.69 -0.11
C ILE A 127 -5.25 -10.94 -0.27
N VAL A 128 -5.36 -10.13 -1.32
CA VAL A 128 -6.62 -9.50 -1.70
C VAL A 128 -7.04 -10.01 -3.07
N THR A 129 -8.28 -10.46 -3.19
CA THR A 129 -8.83 -10.96 -4.45
C THR A 129 -10.15 -10.27 -4.76
N PRO A 130 -10.39 -9.84 -6.01
CA PRO A 130 -11.70 -9.34 -6.42
C PRO A 130 -12.72 -10.48 -6.35
N ILE A 131 -13.96 -10.15 -5.97
CA ILE A 131 -15.07 -11.13 -5.88
C ILE A 131 -16.24 -10.81 -6.81
N GLY A 132 -16.16 -9.73 -7.58
CA GLY A 132 -17.21 -9.32 -8.52
C GLY A 132 -16.71 -8.29 -9.54
N PRO A 133 -17.59 -7.84 -10.46
CA PRO A 133 -17.27 -6.81 -11.45
C PRO A 133 -17.23 -5.40 -10.83
N ALA A 134 -17.85 -5.20 -9.67
CA ALA A 134 -17.70 -4.00 -8.87
C ALA A 134 -16.33 -3.98 -8.17
N HIS A 135 -15.91 -2.83 -7.64
CA HIS A 135 -14.68 -2.69 -6.83
C HIS A 135 -14.87 -3.32 -5.44
N GLU A 136 -15.14 -4.63 -5.43
CA GLU A 136 -15.42 -5.46 -4.27
C GLU A 136 -14.38 -6.57 -4.18
N TYR A 137 -13.83 -6.74 -2.99
CA TYR A 137 -12.71 -7.63 -2.73
C TYR A 137 -12.93 -8.43 -1.46
N ILE A 138 -12.20 -9.54 -1.34
CA ILE A 138 -12.02 -10.24 -0.07
C ILE A 138 -10.53 -10.31 0.26
N ILE A 139 -10.21 -9.95 1.50
CA ILE A 139 -8.90 -10.10 2.11
C ILE A 139 -8.85 -11.42 2.86
N LEU A 140 -7.81 -12.22 2.57
CA LEU A 140 -7.56 -13.53 3.14
C LEU A 140 -6.14 -13.58 3.70
N GLY A 141 -5.99 -14.24 4.86
CA GLY A 141 -4.68 -14.57 5.41
C GLY A 141 -3.83 -13.35 5.82
N GLY A 142 -2.52 -13.53 5.76
CA GLY A 142 -1.52 -12.58 6.26
C GLY A 142 -1.17 -12.80 7.73
N TYR A 143 -0.56 -11.81 8.36
CA TYR A 143 -0.08 -11.86 9.75
C TYR A 143 -0.60 -10.66 10.55
N GLN A 144 -1.10 -10.96 11.76
CA GLN A 144 -1.46 -9.95 12.78
C GLN A 144 -0.26 -9.61 13.65
N LEU A 145 0.56 -10.61 13.98
CA LEU A 145 1.81 -10.50 14.73
C LEU A 145 2.87 -11.40 14.09
N ASP A 146 4.13 -11.27 14.49
CA ASP A 146 5.23 -12.11 13.98
C ASP A 146 4.98 -13.60 14.17
N SER A 147 4.41 -13.96 15.32
CA SER A 147 4.08 -15.33 15.69
C SER A 147 2.63 -15.73 15.39
N GLN A 148 1.82 -14.83 14.82
CA GLN A 148 0.38 -15.06 14.65
C GLN A 148 -0.13 -14.72 13.24
N LYS A 149 -0.51 -15.77 12.50
CA LYS A 149 -1.22 -15.64 11.23
C LYS A 149 -2.64 -15.13 11.45
N ARG A 150 -3.15 -14.34 10.50
CA ARG A 150 -4.54 -13.92 10.44
C ARG A 150 -5.38 -15.05 9.86
N MET A 151 -6.36 -15.54 10.62
CA MET A 151 -7.28 -16.59 10.20
C MET A 151 -8.68 -16.07 9.81
N LEU A 152 -8.85 -14.74 9.78
CA LEU A 152 -10.11 -14.06 9.47
C LEU A 152 -10.18 -13.69 7.98
N CYS A 153 -11.40 -13.68 7.44
CA CYS A 153 -11.71 -13.12 6.13
C CYS A 153 -12.36 -11.74 6.28
N THR A 154 -12.06 -10.82 5.37
CA THR A 154 -12.63 -9.46 5.43
C THR A 154 -13.06 -9.02 4.04
N TYR A 155 -14.35 -8.72 3.90
CA TYR A 155 -14.89 -8.09 2.71
C TYR A 155 -14.48 -6.61 2.67
N ILE A 156 -14.14 -6.14 1.47
CA ILE A 156 -13.83 -4.75 1.19
C ILE A 156 -14.68 -4.28 0.02
N GLY A 157 -15.48 -3.24 0.21
CA GLY A 157 -16.16 -2.52 -0.87
C GLY A 157 -15.55 -1.14 -1.04
N VAL A 158 -15.19 -0.76 -2.27
CA VAL A 158 -14.71 0.60 -2.60
C VAL A 158 -15.71 1.28 -3.53
N ASN A 159 -16.21 2.44 -3.14
CA ASN A 159 -17.18 3.21 -3.91
C ASN A 159 -16.82 4.71 -3.92
N ASP A 160 -17.71 5.56 -4.42
CA ASP A 160 -17.48 7.02 -4.53
C ASP A 160 -17.40 7.72 -3.16
N VAL A 161 -18.00 7.14 -2.13
CA VAL A 161 -17.96 7.69 -0.76
C VAL A 161 -16.66 7.31 -0.08
N GLY A 162 -16.15 6.10 -0.31
CA GLY A 162 -14.90 5.64 0.27
C GLY A 162 -14.75 4.13 0.27
N ILE A 163 -13.99 3.66 1.26
CA ILE A 163 -13.75 2.24 1.52
C ILE A 163 -14.59 1.77 2.70
N HIS A 164 -15.23 0.63 2.53
CA HIS A 164 -16.03 -0.04 3.56
C HIS A 164 -15.49 -1.43 3.81
N MET A 165 -15.48 -1.86 5.08
CA MET A 165 -14.88 -3.13 5.48
C MET A 165 -15.81 -3.89 6.41
N GLU A 166 -16.04 -5.16 6.12
CA GLU A 166 -16.90 -6.03 6.93
C GLU A 166 -16.22 -7.38 7.18
N PRO A 167 -16.29 -7.93 8.39
CA PRO A 167 -15.85 -9.30 8.63
C PRO A 167 -16.73 -10.26 7.83
N ARG A 168 -16.10 -11.34 7.34
CA ARG A 168 -16.79 -12.47 6.69
C ARG A 168 -16.37 -13.76 7.37
N GLU A 169 -17.26 -14.74 7.34
CA GLU A 169 -16.98 -16.07 7.87
C GLU A 169 -15.76 -16.67 7.15
N PRO A 170 -14.74 -17.13 7.90
CA PRO A 170 -13.61 -17.79 7.31
C PRO A 170 -13.98 -19.21 6.83
N PRO A 171 -13.24 -19.76 5.85
CA PRO A 171 -13.39 -21.16 5.51
C PRO A 171 -13.01 -22.06 6.70
N GLU A 172 -13.43 -23.32 6.67
CA GLU A 172 -12.92 -24.33 7.59
C GLU A 172 -11.44 -24.58 7.29
N TRP A 173 -10.57 -24.05 8.15
CA TRP A 173 -9.12 -24.25 8.06
C TRP A 173 -8.76 -25.66 8.54
N SER A 174 -7.98 -26.39 7.75
CA SER A 174 -7.42 -27.72 8.09
C SER A 174 -6.15 -27.63 8.95
#